data_AF-A0A1H1QYU2-F1
#
_entry.id   AF-A0A1H1QYU2-F1
#
_cell.length_a   1.000
_cell.length_b   1.000
_cell.length_c   1.000
_cell.angle_alpha   90.00
_cell.angle_beta   90.00
_cell.angle_gamma   90.00
#
_symmetry.space_group_name_H-M   'P 1'
#
loop_
_entity.id
_entity.type
_entity.pdbx_description
1 polymer ?
#
loop_
_entity_poly.entity_id
_entity_poly.type
_entity_poly.pdbx_seq_one_letter_code
_entity_poly.pdbx_strand_id
1 'polypeptide(L)' 'MPVELRVDVNNAGRRTLLLRRAGEHDWSEVAEAGLMSNPDPSDFYRRTAGYIGNIASKGVKVHYSDAVR' A
#
# COMPACT_ATOMS: atom_id res chain seq x y z
N MET A 1 -16.28 0.83 -4.21
CA MET A 1 -15.93 -0.51 -3.70
C MET A 1 -14.81 -0.36 -2.69
N PRO A 2 -14.80 -1.12 -1.58
CA PRO A 2 -13.67 -1.07 -0.65
C PRO A 2 -12.38 -1.52 -1.34
N VAL A 3 -11.26 -1.00 -0.86
CA VAL A 3 -9.93 -1.45 -1.28
C VAL A 3 -9.19 -2.03 -0.09
N GLU A 4 -8.38 -3.05 -0.37
CA GLU A 4 -7.45 -3.66 0.56
C GLU A 4 -6.04 -3.24 0.17
N LEU A 5 -5.27 -2.85 1.17
CA LEU A 5 -3.87 -2.47 1.06
C LEU A 5 -3.04 -3.37 1.95
N ARG A 6 -1.92 -3.86 1.41
CA ARG A 6 -0.95 -4.67 2.14
C ARG A 6 0.46 -4.15 1.92
N VAL A 7 1.26 -4.10 2.97
CA VAL A 7 2.71 -3.90 2.84
C VAL A 7 3.39 -5.24 2.62
N ASP A 8 4.20 -5.34 1.58
CA ASP A 8 5.11 -6.46 1.34
C ASP A 8 6.57 -6.01 1.53
N VAL A 9 7.39 -6.90 2.07
CA VAL A 9 8.82 -6.66 2.30
C VAL A 9 9.62 -7.75 1.64
N ASN A 10 10.46 -7.36 0.69
CA ASN A 10 11.32 -8.32 0.00
C ASN A 10 12.56 -8.70 0.82
N ASN A 11 13.33 -9.67 0.33
CA ASN A 11 14.56 -10.16 0.97
C ASN A 11 15.64 -9.07 1.19
N ALA A 12 15.57 -7.95 0.48
CA ALA A 12 16.47 -6.81 0.64
C ALA A 12 15.94 -5.76 1.65
N GLY A 13 14.85 -6.05 2.35
CA GLY A 13 14.22 -5.14 3.31
C GLY A 13 13.46 -3.97 2.67
N ARG A 14 13.25 -4.00 1.35
CA ARG A 14 12.55 -2.94 0.60
C ARG A 14 11.04 -3.19 0.67
N ARG A 15 10.27 -2.11 0.84
CA ARG A 15 8.82 -2.14 1.03
C ARG A 15 8.08 -1.83 -0.27
N THR A 16 7.03 -2.59 -0.54
CA THR A 16 6.09 -2.35 -1.64
C THR A 16 4.68 -2.30 -1.08
N LEU A 17 3.90 -1.30 -1.48
CA LEU A 17 2.47 -1.23 -1.19
C LEU A 17 1.73 -1.99 -2.29
N LEU A 18 0.99 -3.00 -1.88
CA LEU A 18 0.11 -3.78 -2.73
C LEU A 18 -1.34 -3.33 -2.50
N LEU A 19 -2.10 -3.30 -3.58
CA LEU A 19 -3.52 -2.94 -3.60
C LEU A 19 -4.33 -4.07 -4.23
N ARG A 20 -5.51 -4.30 -3.68
CA ARG A 20 -6.54 -5.17 -4.25
C ARG A 20 -7.90 -4.52 -4.06
N ARG A 21 -8.75 -4.51 -5.08
CA ARG A 21 -10.14 -4.07 -4.91
C ARG A 21 -10.99 -5.22 -4.40
N ALA A 22 -12.06 -4.91 -3.67
CA ALA A 22 -12.99 -5.94 -3.22
C ALA A 22 -13.54 -6.74 -4.41
N GLY A 23 -13.36 -8.06 -4.37
CA GLY A 23 -13.74 -8.98 -5.44
C GLY A 23 -12.62 -9.33 -6.42
N GLU A 24 -11.48 -8.66 -6.37
CA GLU A 24 -10.28 -9.08 -7.09
C GLU A 24 -9.57 -10.21 -6.31
N HIS A 25 -9.00 -11.17 -7.04
CA HIS A 25 -8.19 -12.23 -6.44
C HIS A 25 -6.74 -11.80 -6.27
N ASP A 26 -6.21 -11.08 -7.26
CA ASP A 26 -4.79 -10.73 -7.35
C ASP A 26 -4.47 -9.40 -6.67
N TRP A 27 -3.24 -9.32 -6.17
CA TRP A 27 -2.67 -8.08 -5.65
C TRP A 27 -1.89 -7.38 -6.75
N SER A 28 -2.09 -6.07 -6.87
CA SER A 28 -1.36 -5.20 -7.80
C SER A 28 -0.42 -4.27 -7.02
N GLU A 29 0.78 -4.04 -7.56
CA GLU A 29 1.68 -3.03 -7.00
C GLU A 29 1.12 -1.62 -7.23
N VAL A 30 1.20 -0.77 -6.22
CA VAL A 30 0.85 0.64 -6.37
C VAL A 30 1.98 1.35 -7.11
N ALA A 31 1.74 1.68 -8.38
CA ALA A 31 2.70 2.31 -9.28
C ALA A 31 3.04 3.79 -8.94
N GLU A 32 2.67 4.27 -7.76
CA GLU A 32 3.00 5.64 -7.31
C GLU A 32 4.45 5.72 -6.83
N ALA A 33 5.11 6.83 -7.14
CA ALA A 33 6.52 7.04 -6.83
C ALA A 33 6.81 6.88 -5.32
N GLY A 34 7.69 5.93 -4.99
CA GLY A 34 8.09 5.62 -3.63
C GLY A 34 7.18 4.64 -2.88
N LEU A 35 6.18 4.04 -3.54
CA LEU A 35 5.37 2.94 -2.99
C LEU A 35 5.76 1.56 -3.53
N MET A 36 6.72 1.49 -4.44
CA MET A 36 7.24 0.24 -5.01
C MET A 36 8.73 0.08 -4.67
N SER A 37 9.10 -1.04 -4.06
CA SER A 37 10.48 -1.40 -3.71
C SER A 37 11.27 -0.25 -3.04
N ASN A 38 10.64 0.47 -2.10
CA ASN A 38 11.24 1.60 -1.40
C ASN A 38 12.20 1.11 -0.29
N PRO A 39 13.48 1.50 -0.31
CA PRO A 39 14.44 1.11 0.72
C PRO A 39 14.34 1.92 2.02
N ASP A 40 13.71 3.11 2.00
CA ASP A 40 13.55 3.97 3.18
C ASP A 40 12.18 3.71 3.84
N PRO A 41 12.13 3.09 5.04
CA PRO A 41 10.88 2.83 5.73
C PRO A 41 10.10 4.11 6.05
N SER A 42 10.80 5.17 6.46
CA SER A 42 10.15 6.41 6.90
C SER A 42 9.50 7.12 5.72
N ASP A 43 10.21 7.21 4.60
CA ASP A 43 9.65 7.76 3.35
C ASP A 43 8.48 6.90 2.84
N PHE A 44 8.63 5.58 2.85
CA PHE A 44 7.58 4.65 2.43
C PHE A 44 6.28 4.82 3.21
N TYR A 45 6.34 4.83 4.55
CA TYR A 45 5.15 4.96 5.38
C TYR A 45 4.52 6.35 5.30
N ARG A 46 5.34 7.41 5.17
CA ARG A 46 4.84 8.76 4.91
C ARG A 46 4.04 8.82 3.61
N ARG A 47 4.55 8.22 2.53
CA ARG A 47 3.84 8.15 1.23
C ARG A 47 2.60 7.27 1.32
N THR A 48 2.67 6.16 2.03
CA THR A 48 1.54 5.24 2.24
C THR A 48 0.39 5.96 2.95
N ALA A 49 0.68 6.74 4.00
CA ALA A 49 -0.32 7.55 4.68
C ALA A 49 -0.96 8.58 3.73
N GLY A 50 -0.16 9.25 2.89
CA GLY A 50 -0.67 10.17 1.86
C GLY A 50 -1.58 9.47 0.84
N TYR A 51 -1.19 8.28 0.39
CA TYR A 51 -1.97 7.46 -0.53
C TYR A 51 -3.32 7.03 0.06
N ILE A 52 -3.30 6.53 1.30
CA ILE A 52 -4.52 6.17 2.05
C ILE A 52 -5.42 7.39 2.20
N GLY A 53 -4.86 8.55 2.57
CA GLY A 53 -5.61 9.80 2.69
C GLY A 53 -6.28 10.21 1.38
N ASN A 54 -5.59 10.09 0.25
CA ASN A 54 -6.12 10.38 -1.08
C ASN A 54 -7.24 9.40 -1.52
N ILE A 55 -7.15 8.14 -1.12
CA ILE A 55 -8.23 7.17 -1.38
C ILE A 55 -9.44 7.47 -0.48
N ALA A 56 -9.20 7.69 0.80
CA ALA A 56 -10.24 7.95 1.79
C ALA A 56 -11.00 9.26 1.49
N SER A 57 -10.32 10.31 1.02
CA SER A 57 -10.95 11.58 0.64
C SER A 57 -11.96 11.44 -0.52
N LYS A 58 -11.88 10.36 -1.29
CA LYS A 58 -12.84 10.00 -2.36
C LYS A 58 -14.02 9.18 -1.84
N GLY A 59 -14.17 9.02 -0.53
CA GLY A 59 -15.22 8.20 0.10
C GLY A 59 -14.99 6.69 -0.02
N VAL A 60 -13.79 6.26 -0.40
CA VAL A 60 -13.46 4.83 -0.54
C VAL A 60 -13.00 4.28 0.81
N LYS A 61 -13.65 3.20 1.26
CA LYS A 61 -13.24 2.48 2.47
C LYS A 61 -11.93 1.71 2.21
N VAL A 62 -10.94 1.90 3.08
CA VAL A 62 -9.62 1.27 3.00
C VAL A 62 -9.47 0.25 4.14
N HIS A 63 -9.09 -0.97 3.79
CA HIS A 63 -8.64 -1.99 4.71
C HIS A 63 -7.12 -2.08 4.60
N TYR A 64 -6.40 -1.65 5.64
CA TYR A 64 -4.94 -1.62 5.64
C TYR A 64 -4.38 -2.73 6.52
N SER A 65 -3.45 -3.52 5.98
CA SER A 65 -2.73 -4.57 6.70
C SER A 65 -1.23 -4.37 6.52
N ASP A 66 -0.53 -4.20 7.62
CA ASP A 66 0.94 -4.23 7.66
C ASP A 66 1.37 -5.55 8.28
N ALA A 67 1.75 -6.50 7.42
CA ALA A 67 2.17 -7.84 7.83
C ALA A 67 3.61 -7.89 8.38
N VAL A 68 4.29 -6.74 8.50
CA VAL A 68 5.66 -6.63 9.04
C VAL A 68 5.67 -6.71 10.58
N ARG A 69 4.64 -7.29 11.21
CA ARG A 69 4.51 -7.45 12.66
C ARG A 69 4.82 -8.87 13.13
#